data_AF-A0A935NQQ5-F1
#
_entry.id   AF-A0A935NQQ5-F1
#
_cell.length_a   1.000
_cell.length_b   1.000
_cell.length_c   1.000
_cell.angle_alpha   90.00
_cell.angle_beta   90.00
_cell.angle_gamma   90.00
#
_symmetry.space_group_name_H-M   'P 1'
#
loop_
_entity.id
_entity.type
_entity.pdbx_description
1 polymer ?
#
loop_
_entity_poly.entity_id
_entity_poly.type
_entity_poly.pdbx_seq_one_letter_code
_entity_poly.pdbx_strand_id
1 'polypeptide(L)'
;MNLRPIALLLAVAGATAQAAGPVYRCGSSYSQTPCPGGTQVEAGDPRTAAQRAEARRIAAAERTAARKAEQERLAAEKKQRGEPAMASLGPTAASAPARGAAKSAGTDKPPRKAKSKDDKGEPFTAVVPGSRKN
;
A
#
# COMPACT_ATOMS: atom_id res chain seq x y z
N MET A 1 37.95 -17.58 25.52
CA MET A 1 37.71 -16.94 24.21
C MET A 1 37.03 -15.59 24.42
N ASN A 2 37.45 -14.59 23.66
CA ASN A 2 37.34 -13.17 23.97
C ASN A 2 36.01 -12.57 23.47
N LEU A 3 35.08 -12.26 24.39
CA LEU A 3 33.80 -11.57 24.07
C LEU A 3 33.87 -10.03 24.08
N ARG A 4 35.07 -9.45 24.07
CA ARG A 4 35.27 -8.00 24.21
C ARG A 4 35.19 -7.11 22.94
N PRO A 5 35.24 -7.58 21.67
CA PRO A 5 35.26 -6.63 20.55
C PRO A 5 33.85 -6.23 20.06
N ILE A 6 32.80 -6.99 20.40
CA ILE A 6 31.45 -6.75 19.88
C ILE A 6 30.76 -5.57 20.59
N ALA A 7 31.06 -5.35 21.87
CA ALA A 7 30.46 -4.26 22.65
C ALA A 7 30.95 -2.87 22.22
N LEU A 8 32.13 -2.75 21.59
CA LEU A 8 32.68 -1.46 21.17
C LEU A 8 32.12 -0.98 19.82
N LEU A 9 31.65 -1.91 18.97
CA LEU A 9 31.13 -1.58 17.63
C LEU A 9 29.72 -0.99 17.64
N LEU A 10 28.93 -1.17 18.71
CA LEU A 10 27.59 -0.57 18.82
C LEU A 10 27.57 0.89 19.30
N ALA A 11 28.69 1.41 19.83
CA ALA A 11 28.74 2.79 20.34
C ALA A 11 28.88 3.86 19.24
N VAL A 12 29.20 3.48 18.00
CA VAL A 12 29.53 4.40 16.89
C VAL A 12 28.34 4.58 15.92
N ALA A 13 27.14 4.11 16.24
CA ALA A 13 25.96 4.33 15.38
C ALA A 13 25.16 5.61 15.71
N GLY A 14 25.55 6.36 16.75
CA GLY A 14 24.72 7.41 17.35
C GLY A 14 25.10 8.87 17.11
N ALA A 15 26.21 9.18 16.42
CA ALA A 15 26.72 10.55 16.39
C ALA A 15 27.35 10.95 15.05
N THR A 16 26.50 11.15 14.03
CA THR A 16 26.86 11.98 12.88
C THR A 16 25.76 12.99 12.58
N ALA A 17 25.34 13.74 13.59
CA ALA A 17 24.87 15.10 13.34
C ALA A 17 26.13 15.96 13.10
N GLN A 18 26.84 15.71 12.00
CA GLN A 18 27.80 16.68 11.50
C GLN A 18 26.95 17.87 11.08
N ALA A 19 26.98 18.93 11.88
CA ALA A 19 26.60 20.25 11.40
C ALA A 19 27.42 20.43 10.13
N ALA A 20 26.76 20.35 8.97
CA ALA A 20 27.43 20.53 7.71
C ALA A 20 28.10 21.91 7.79
N GLY A 21 29.43 21.93 7.66
CA GLY A 21 30.17 23.19 7.57
C GLY A 21 29.59 24.05 6.44
N PRO A 22 29.86 25.36 6.43
CA PRO A 22 29.30 26.25 5.43
C PRO A 22 29.58 25.72 4.01
N VAL A 23 28.53 25.58 3.21
CA VAL A 23 28.63 25.15 1.82
C VAL A 23 28.62 26.39 0.93
N TYR A 24 29.54 26.47 -0.02
CA TYR A 24 29.67 27.59 -0.95
C TYR A 24 29.33 27.14 -2.37
N ARG A 25 28.58 27.96 -3.10
CA ARG A 25 28.29 27.75 -4.53
C ARG A 25 29.29 28.54 -5.37
N CYS A 26 30.25 27.82 -5.94
CA CYS A 26 31.35 28.33 -6.74
C CYS A 26 31.04 28.11 -8.23
N GLY A 27 30.34 29.06 -8.87
CA GLY A 27 29.92 28.92 -10.27
C GLY A 27 29.03 27.69 -10.47
N SER A 28 29.45 26.68 -11.23
CA SER A 28 28.68 25.45 -11.47
C SER A 28 28.90 24.35 -10.41
N SER A 29 29.70 24.60 -9.38
CA SER A 29 30.11 23.59 -8.39
C SER A 29 29.82 24.04 -6.96
N TYR A 30 29.80 23.08 -6.03
CA TYR A 30 29.71 23.34 -4.60
C TYR A 30 31.03 22.96 -3.91
N SER A 31 31.43 23.75 -2.92
CA SER A 31 32.65 23.50 -2.12
C SER A 31 32.36 23.66 -0.62
N GLN A 32 33.11 22.94 0.23
CA GLN A 32 33.16 23.19 1.67
C GLN A 32 34.19 24.26 2.06
N THR A 33 34.96 24.77 1.10
CA THR A 33 35.90 25.87 1.29
C THR A 33 35.38 27.15 0.61
N PRO A 34 35.60 28.34 1.21
CA PRO A 34 35.26 29.60 0.57
C PRO A 34 36.00 29.77 -0.75
N CYS A 35 35.29 30.26 -1.77
CA CYS A 35 35.85 30.53 -3.10
C CYS A 35 35.60 32.00 -3.50
N PRO A 36 36.52 32.61 -4.28
CA PRO A 36 36.36 33.99 -4.72
C PRO A 36 35.11 34.15 -5.59
N GLY A 37 34.21 35.04 -5.18
CA GLY A 37 32.91 35.25 -5.83
C GLY A 37 31.86 34.17 -5.54
N GLY A 38 32.14 33.23 -4.64
CA GLY A 38 31.17 32.22 -4.20
C GLY A 38 30.16 32.76 -3.21
N THR A 39 28.92 32.28 -3.30
CA THR A 39 27.88 32.59 -2.31
C THR A 39 27.76 31.46 -1.31
N GLN A 40 27.64 31.81 -0.02
CA GLN A 40 27.33 30.83 1.02
C GLN A 40 25.88 30.36 0.86
N VAL A 41 25.69 29.05 0.96
CA VAL A 41 24.40 28.38 0.87
C VAL A 41 24.09 27.75 2.22
N GLU A 42 22.91 28.05 2.74
CA GLU A 42 22.39 27.41 3.95
C GLU A 42 21.99 25.97 3.61
N ALA A 43 22.83 25.01 4.01
CA ALA A 43 22.65 23.58 3.73
C ALA A 43 21.98 22.81 4.89
N GLY A 44 21.47 23.52 5.91
CA GLY A 44 20.80 22.92 7.06
C GLY A 44 19.42 22.33 6.72
N ASP A 45 18.97 21.38 7.54
CA ASP A 45 17.57 20.91 7.49
C ASP A 45 16.65 22.02 8.03
N PRO A 46 15.76 22.61 7.22
CA PRO A 46 14.88 23.70 7.66
C PRO A 46 13.81 23.22 8.65
N ARG A 47 13.66 21.91 8.85
CA ARG A 47 12.61 21.37 9.74
C ARG A 47 12.91 21.74 11.19
N THR A 48 11.85 22.12 11.90
CA THR A 48 11.94 22.37 13.34
C THR A 48 11.99 21.06 14.14
N ALA A 49 12.43 21.14 15.40
CA ALA A 49 12.41 19.98 16.29
C ALA A 49 10.99 19.40 16.47
N ALA A 50 9.97 20.26 16.52
CA ALA A 50 8.57 19.86 16.61
C ALA A 50 8.10 19.09 15.36
N GLN A 51 8.47 19.55 14.16
CA GLN A 51 8.15 18.84 12.91
C GLN A 51 8.81 17.46 12.85
N ARG A 52 10.07 17.35 13.30
CA ARG A 52 10.76 16.05 13.40
C ARG A 52 10.09 15.12 14.42
N ALA A 53 9.67 15.66 15.56
CA ALA A 53 8.96 14.87 16.57
C ALA A 53 7.63 14.35 16.03
N GLU A 54 6.87 15.18 15.31
CA GLU A 54 5.61 14.79 14.72
C GLU A 54 5.78 13.72 13.62
N ALA A 55 6.73 13.91 12.72
CA ALA A 55 7.07 12.90 11.72
C ALA A 55 7.42 11.53 12.34
N ARG A 56 8.15 11.54 13.47
CA ARG A 56 8.47 10.32 14.22
C ARG A 56 7.23 9.68 14.82
N ARG A 57 6.28 10.46 15.33
CA ARG A 57 5.01 9.96 15.88
C ARG A 57 4.16 9.33 14.79
N ILE A 58 4.00 9.99 13.66
CA ILE A 58 3.27 9.45 12.49
C ILE A 58 3.92 8.14 12.03
N ALA A 59 5.24 8.13 11.83
CA ALA A 59 5.96 6.93 11.42
C ALA A 59 5.85 5.76 12.42
N ALA A 60 5.70 6.05 13.72
CA ALA A 60 5.46 5.01 14.74
C ALA A 60 4.03 4.46 14.65
N ALA A 61 3.04 5.32 14.44
CA ALA A 61 1.65 4.93 14.25
C ALA A 61 1.49 4.08 12.98
N GLU A 62 2.07 4.49 11.85
CA GLU A 62 2.02 3.74 10.60
C GLU A 62 2.67 2.36 10.70
N ARG A 63 3.84 2.26 11.36
CA ARG A 63 4.48 0.96 11.62
C ARG A 63 3.57 0.02 12.42
N THR A 64 2.82 0.56 13.37
CA THR A 64 1.89 -0.22 14.19
C THR A 64 0.69 -0.68 13.36
N ALA A 65 0.09 0.23 12.57
CA ALA A 65 -1.01 -0.08 11.67
C ALA A 65 -0.62 -1.14 10.63
N ALA A 66 0.57 -1.00 10.02
CA ALA A 66 1.08 -1.95 9.03
C ALA A 66 1.24 -3.36 9.63
N ARG A 67 1.80 -3.48 10.84
CA ARG A 67 1.92 -4.77 11.54
C ARG A 67 0.56 -5.39 11.83
N LYS A 68 -0.43 -4.58 12.22
CA LYS A 68 -1.78 -5.08 12.46
C LYS A 68 -2.43 -5.60 11.18
N ALA A 69 -2.32 -4.86 10.08
CA ALA A 69 -2.83 -5.30 8.78
C ALA A 69 -2.17 -6.59 8.30
N GLU A 70 -0.86 -6.75 8.52
CA GLU A 70 -0.16 -8.01 8.23
C GLU A 70 -0.71 -9.17 9.07
N GLN A 71 -0.90 -8.97 10.37
CA GLN A 71 -1.48 -10.00 11.26
C GLN A 71 -2.89 -10.38 10.83
N GLU A 72 -3.72 -9.40 10.44
CA GLU A 72 -5.07 -9.62 9.94
C GLU A 72 -5.05 -10.43 8.64
N ARG A 73 -4.15 -10.10 7.69
CA ARG A 73 -3.97 -10.87 6.46
C ARG A 73 -3.61 -12.32 6.76
N LEU A 74 -2.62 -12.56 7.62
CA LEU A 74 -2.21 -13.90 8.02
C LEU A 74 -3.32 -14.68 8.73
N ALA A 75 -4.13 -14.00 9.57
CA ALA A 75 -5.26 -14.61 10.24
C ALA A 75 -6.36 -15.00 9.25
N ALA A 76 -6.67 -14.15 8.28
CA ALA A 76 -7.63 -14.44 7.21
C ALA A 76 -7.17 -15.62 6.34
N GLU A 77 -5.89 -15.63 5.93
CA GLU A 77 -5.30 -16.74 5.17
C GLU A 77 -5.37 -18.07 5.94
N LYS A 78 -5.10 -18.06 7.25
CA LYS A 78 -5.20 -19.26 8.10
C LYS A 78 -6.65 -19.78 8.17
N LYS A 79 -7.63 -18.89 8.31
CA LYS A 79 -9.05 -19.25 8.33
C LYS A 79 -9.48 -19.84 6.98
N GLN A 80 -9.10 -19.21 5.87
CA GLN A 80 -9.41 -19.67 4.52
C GLN A 80 -8.75 -21.00 4.17
N ARG A 81 -7.56 -21.31 4.72
CA ARG A 81 -6.91 -22.62 4.54
C ARG A 81 -7.66 -23.77 5.24
N GLY A 82 -8.48 -23.46 6.24
CA GLY A 82 -9.29 -24.45 6.96
C GLY A 82 -10.71 -24.63 6.42
N GLU A 83 -11.21 -23.71 5.59
CA GLU A 83 -12.52 -23.83 4.94
C GLU A 83 -12.35 -24.39 3.52
N PRO A 84 -13.20 -25.34 3.07
CA PRO A 84 -13.17 -25.79 1.68
C PRO A 84 -13.46 -24.60 0.77
N ALA A 85 -12.55 -24.35 -0.18
CA ALA A 85 -12.67 -23.28 -1.18
C ALA A 85 -13.82 -23.57 -2.16
N MET A 86 -15.06 -23.40 -1.70
CA MET A 86 -16.28 -23.38 -2.51
C MET A 86 -17.18 -22.21 -2.08
N ALA A 87 -16.61 -21.01 -1.92
CA ALA A 87 -17.40 -19.79 -1.82
C ALA A 87 -17.57 -19.20 -3.23
N SER A 88 -18.79 -19.36 -3.74
CA SER A 88 -19.29 -18.87 -5.04
C SER A 88 -18.80 -17.47 -5.41
N LEU A 89 -18.10 -17.34 -6.55
CA LEU A 89 -17.78 -16.07 -7.21
C LEU A 89 -18.99 -15.58 -8.03
N GLY A 90 -20.14 -15.40 -7.38
CA GLY A 90 -21.29 -14.70 -7.95
C GLY A 90 -21.45 -13.33 -7.28
N PRO A 91 -21.83 -12.27 -8.02
CA PRO A 91 -22.14 -10.99 -7.40
C PRO A 91 -23.30 -11.20 -6.41
N THR A 92 -23.04 -11.03 -5.10
CA THR A 92 -24.13 -10.97 -4.13
C THR A 92 -24.91 -9.71 -4.48
N ALA A 93 -26.14 -9.89 -4.95
CA ALA A 93 -27.03 -8.80 -5.30
C ALA A 93 -27.00 -7.75 -4.18
N ALA A 94 -26.62 -6.52 -4.56
CA ALA A 94 -26.68 -5.37 -3.69
C ALA A 94 -28.03 -5.38 -2.96
N SER A 95 -27.99 -5.30 -1.62
CA SER A 95 -29.18 -5.12 -0.80
C SER A 95 -29.85 -3.81 -1.21
N ALA A 96 -30.86 -3.90 -2.07
CA ALA A 96 -31.72 -2.77 -2.38
C ALA A 96 -32.52 -2.41 -1.11
N PRO A 97 -32.62 -1.14 -0.70
CA PRO A 97 -33.38 -0.77 0.48
C PRO A 97 -34.85 -1.06 0.23
N ALA A 98 -35.51 -1.69 1.20
CA ALA A 98 -36.94 -1.99 1.15
C ALA A 98 -37.74 -0.69 0.99
N ARG A 99 -38.23 -0.43 -0.22
CA ARG A 99 -39.26 0.59 -0.45
C ARG A 99 -40.61 0.01 -0.08
N GLY A 100 -41.16 0.53 1.01
CA GLY A 100 -42.56 0.93 1.16
C GLY A 100 -43.63 -0.11 0.83
N ALA A 101 -44.31 -0.57 1.88
CA ALA A 101 -45.64 -1.15 1.78
C ALA A 101 -46.59 -0.21 1.02
N ALA A 102 -47.13 -0.66 -0.10
CA ALA A 102 -48.33 -0.12 -0.71
C ALA A 102 -49.13 -1.29 -1.30
N LYS A 103 -50.36 -1.44 -0.81
CA LYS A 103 -51.36 -2.40 -1.29
C LYS A 103 -51.82 -2.02 -2.70
N SER A 104 -51.94 -3.00 -3.58
CA SER A 104 -53.03 -3.05 -4.54
C SER A 104 -53.33 -4.49 -4.95
N ALA A 105 -54.56 -4.89 -4.69
CA ALA A 105 -55.21 -6.03 -5.30
C ALA A 105 -55.41 -5.75 -6.80
N GLY A 106 -55.24 -6.75 -7.66
CA GLY A 106 -55.47 -6.62 -9.08
C GLY A 106 -55.03 -7.86 -9.85
N THR A 107 -55.98 -8.43 -10.58
CA THR A 107 -56.05 -9.73 -11.24
C THR A 107 -55.12 -9.86 -12.47
N ASP A 108 -54.93 -11.12 -12.88
CA ASP A 108 -54.60 -11.60 -14.24
C ASP A 108 -53.14 -11.73 -14.69
N LYS A 109 -52.70 -13.01 -14.76
CA LYS A 109 -51.55 -13.49 -15.52
C LYS A 109 -51.89 -13.52 -17.02
N PRO A 110 -50.91 -13.20 -17.89
CA PRO A 110 -50.74 -13.92 -19.14
C PRO A 110 -49.39 -14.69 -19.15
N PRO A 111 -49.32 -15.88 -19.77
CA PRO A 111 -48.10 -16.69 -19.81
C PRO A 111 -47.05 -16.03 -20.72
N ARG A 112 -45.85 -15.80 -20.19
CA ARG A 112 -44.71 -15.31 -20.98
C ARG A 112 -44.27 -16.41 -21.96
N LYS A 113 -44.28 -16.08 -23.25
CA LYS A 113 -43.67 -16.87 -24.32
C LYS A 113 -42.20 -17.17 -23.99
N ALA A 114 -41.85 -18.45 -24.06
CA ALA A 114 -40.48 -18.90 -24.18
C ALA A 114 -39.95 -18.62 -25.58
N LYS A 115 -38.82 -17.90 -25.68
CA LYS A 115 -37.68 -18.12 -26.58
C LYS A 115 -36.88 -16.82 -26.75
N SER A 116 -35.69 -16.79 -26.18
CA SER A 116 -34.50 -16.39 -26.93
C SER A 116 -33.49 -17.53 -26.76
N LYS A 117 -33.20 -18.17 -27.89
CA LYS A 117 -31.92 -18.85 -28.13
C LYS A 117 -30.84 -17.76 -28.17
N ASP A 118 -29.58 -18.17 -28.24
CA ASP A 118 -28.36 -17.36 -28.22
C ASP A 118 -27.89 -17.15 -26.77
N ASP A 119 -26.72 -17.63 -26.32
CA ASP A 119 -25.49 -18.02 -27.00
C ASP A 119 -24.94 -19.26 -26.29
N LYS A 120 -24.47 -20.26 -27.06
CA LYS A 120 -23.54 -21.23 -26.50
C LYS A 120 -22.23 -20.49 -26.26
N GLY A 121 -22.08 -19.91 -25.07
CA GLY A 121 -20.84 -19.29 -24.63
C GLY A 121 -19.73 -20.33 -24.62
N GLU A 122 -18.95 -20.38 -25.69
CA GLU A 122 -17.65 -21.03 -25.63
C GLU A 122 -16.82 -20.30 -24.56
N PRO A 123 -16.14 -21.03 -23.67
CA PRO A 123 -15.34 -20.40 -22.62
C PRO A 123 -14.22 -19.57 -23.28
N PHE A 124 -14.09 -18.32 -22.85
CA PHE A 124 -12.98 -17.47 -23.24
C PHE A 124 -11.65 -18.14 -22.83
N THR A 125 -10.87 -18.56 -23.82
CA THR A 125 -9.50 -19.04 -23.62
C THR A 125 -8.53 -17.91 -23.94
N ALA A 126 -7.81 -17.44 -22.92
CA ALA A 126 -6.70 -16.51 -23.11
C ALA A 126 -5.55 -17.22 -23.86
N VAL A 127 -5.24 -16.76 -25.06
CA VAL A 127 -4.07 -17.22 -25.81
C VAL A 127 -2.88 -16.35 -25.38
N VAL A 128 -1.89 -16.99 -24.76
CA VAL A 128 -0.59 -16.36 -24.49
C VAL A 128 0.20 -16.34 -25.81
N PRO A 129 0.72 -15.19 -26.28
CA PRO A 129 1.54 -15.15 -27.48
C PRO A 129 2.80 -16.00 -27.26
N GLY A 130 2.91 -17.14 -27.95
CA GLY A 130 4.09 -18.02 -27.92
C GLY A 130 3.82 -19.51 -27.67
N SER A 131 2.62 -19.92 -27.30
CA SER A 131 2.32 -21.36 -27.13
C SER A 131 1.93 -22.00 -28.46
N ARG A 132 2.88 -22.66 -29.13
CA ARG A 132 2.58 -23.66 -30.18
C ARG A 132 1.82 -24.82 -29.53
N LYS A 133 0.63 -25.14 -30.04
CA LYS A 133 -0.05 -26.42 -29.79
C LYS A 133 0.71 -27.51 -30.55
N ASN A 134 1.15 -28.56 -29.85
CA ASN A 134 1.41 -29.86 -30.45
C ASN A 134 0.09 -30.59 -30.70
#